data_AF-A0AA37TKQ1-F1
#
_entry.id   AF-A0AA37TKQ1-F1
#
_cell.length_a   1.000
_cell.length_b   1.000
_cell.length_c   1.000
_cell.angle_alpha   90.00
_cell.angle_beta   90.00
_cell.angle_gamma   90.00
#
_symmetry.space_group_name_H-M   'P 1'
#
loop_
_entity.id
_entity.type
_entity.pdbx_description
1 polymer ?
#
loop_
_entity_poly.entity_id
_entity_poly.type
_entity_poly.pdbx_seq_one_letter_code
_entity_poly.pdbx_strand_id
1 'polypeptide(L)' 'MLTQAAAARDDHACPVEAISAAYLGFAGGDAGIALRCAIADALSDLMEAERRTRERSRLISRGYVRALPGAVGEPAS' A
#
# COMPACT_ATOMS: atom_id res chain seq x y z
N MET A 1 -19.67 25.40 6.83
CA MET A 1 -19.14 24.48 5.79
C MET A 1 -18.27 25.25 4.78
N LEU A 2 -17.12 25.80 5.19
CA LEU A 2 -16.24 26.58 4.29
C LEU A 2 -14.80 26.05 4.21
N THR A 3 -14.50 24.92 4.86
CA THR A 3 -13.15 24.32 4.85
C THR A 3 -12.91 23.32 3.71
N GLN A 4 -13.95 22.96 2.96
CA GLN A 4 -13.89 21.85 1.98
C GLN A 4 -13.55 22.32 0.55
N ALA A 5 -13.79 23.58 0.22
CA ALA A 5 -13.54 24.12 -1.13
C ALA A 5 -12.05 24.43 -1.40
N ALA A 6 -11.23 24.57 -0.37
CA ALA A 6 -9.78 24.75 -0.53
C ALA A 6 -9.08 23.44 -0.91
N ALA A 7 -9.53 22.30 -0.38
CA ALA A 7 -8.95 20.98 -0.65
C ALA A 7 -9.08 20.53 -2.12
N ALA A 8 -10.12 20.99 -2.83
CA ALA A 8 -10.36 20.63 -4.23
C ALA A 8 -9.50 21.44 -5.23
N ARG A 9 -8.79 22.49 -4.80
CA ARG A 9 -7.92 23.30 -5.69
C ARG A 9 -6.48 22.79 -5.73
N ASP A 10 -6.12 21.88 -4.82
CA ASP A 10 -4.85 21.12 -4.84
C ASP A 10 -4.92 19.87 -5.73
N ASP A 11 -6.05 19.63 -6.41
CA ASP A 11 -6.29 18.42 -7.22
C ASP A 11 -5.41 18.35 -8.48
N HIS A 12 -4.62 19.39 -8.77
CA HIS A 12 -3.63 19.43 -9.86
C HIS A 12 -2.20 19.68 -9.37
N ALA A 13 -1.97 19.75 -8.06
CA ALA A 13 -0.62 19.72 -7.54
C ALA A 13 0.00 18.39 -7.96
N CYS A 14 1.24 18.42 -8.47
CA CYS A 14 1.95 17.20 -8.77
C CYS A 14 1.91 16.33 -7.50
N PRO A 15 1.46 15.07 -7.55
CA PRO A 15 1.27 14.26 -6.34
C PRO A 15 2.55 14.19 -5.50
N VAL A 16 3.72 14.29 -6.16
CA VAL A 16 5.03 14.39 -5.52
C VAL A 16 5.18 15.66 -4.68
N GLU A 17 4.73 16.81 -5.20
CA GLU A 17 4.80 18.10 -4.49
C GLU A 17 3.90 18.07 -3.24
N ALA A 18 2.68 17.56 -3.37
CA ALA A 18 1.76 17.42 -2.23
C ALA A 18 2.32 16.49 -1.14
N ILE A 19 2.89 15.35 -1.54
CA ILE A 19 3.53 14.40 -0.61
C ILE A 19 4.76 15.05 0.06
N SER A 20 5.60 15.72 -0.73
CA SER A 20 6.80 16.39 -0.19
C SER A 20 6.47 17.51 0.79
N ALA A 21 5.41 18.28 0.52
CA ALA A 21 4.93 19.34 1.40
C ALA A 21 4.39 18.77 2.72
N ALA A 22 3.71 17.62 2.69
CA ALA A 22 3.24 16.94 3.89
C ALA A 22 4.42 16.52 4.79
N TYR A 23 5.48 15.94 4.21
CA TYR A 23 6.68 15.56 4.96
C TYR A 23 7.47 16.76 5.50
N LEU A 24 7.56 17.86 4.72
CA LEU A 24 8.16 19.10 5.19
C LEU A 24 7.35 19.73 6.33
N GLY A 25 6.02 19.72 6.24
CA GLY A 25 5.13 20.18 7.31
C GLY A 25 5.30 19.35 8.59
N PHE A 26 5.38 18.02 8.46
CA PHE A 26 5.65 17.11 9.58
C PHE A 26 7.01 17.39 10.24
N ALA A 27 8.04 17.66 9.44
CA ALA A 27 9.39 17.95 9.92
C ALA A 27 9.60 19.39 10.43
N GLY A 28 8.54 20.20 10.51
CA GLY A 28 8.65 21.60 10.91
C GLY A 28 9.47 22.46 9.94
N GLY A 29 9.53 22.07 8.66
CA GLY A 29 10.30 22.74 7.61
C GLY A 29 11.74 22.23 7.45
N ASP A 30 12.19 21.26 8.27
CA ASP A 30 13.50 20.65 8.11
C ASP A 30 13.47 19.61 6.96
N ALA A 31 14.03 20.00 5.82
CA ALA A 31 14.11 19.15 4.64
C ALA A 31 14.92 17.86 4.86
N GLY A 32 15.91 17.87 5.75
CA GLY A 32 16.72 16.69 6.06
C GLY A 32 15.97 15.66 6.88
N ILE A 33 15.18 16.11 7.86
CA ILE A 33 14.28 15.24 8.62
C ILE A 33 13.15 14.73 7.72
N ALA A 34 12.52 15.61 6.93
CA ALA A 34 11.47 15.25 5.98
C ALA A 34 11.93 14.15 5.01
N LEU A 35 13.12 14.29 4.43
CA LEU A 35 13.69 13.31 3.51
C LEU A 35 13.98 11.98 4.20
N ARG A 36 14.57 11.99 5.41
CA ARG A 36 14.81 10.74 6.16
C ARG A 36 13.51 10.03 6.51
N CYS A 37 12.47 10.77 6.89
CA CYS A 37 11.15 10.22 7.16
C CYS A 37 10.51 9.61 5.91
N ALA A 38 10.53 10.32 4.78
CA ALA A 38 9.99 9.81 3.52
C ALA A 38 10.70 8.54 3.04
N ILE A 39 12.03 8.47 3.18
CA ILE A 39 12.81 7.27 2.84
C ILE A 39 12.46 6.11 3.80
N ALA A 40 12.36 6.37 5.10
CA ALA A 40 12.01 5.34 6.08
C ALA A 40 10.62 4.75 5.85
N ASP A 41 9.66 5.60 5.48
CA ASP A 41 8.30 5.20 5.12
C ASP A 41 8.28 4.34 3.84
N ALA A 42 8.93 4.80 2.77
CA ALA A 42 9.04 4.05 1.51
C ALA A 42 9.74 2.69 1.68
N LEU A 43 10.76 2.60 2.53
CA LEU A 43 11.42 1.33 2.87
C LEU A 43 10.50 0.41 3.68
N SER A 44 9.70 0.97 4.59
CA SER A 44 8.71 0.20 5.37
C SER A 44 7.63 -0.37 4.47
N ASP A 45 7.11 0.46 3.54
CA ASP A 45 6.14 0.04 2.51
C ASP A 45 6.70 -1.06 1.62
N LEU A 46 7.96 -0.93 1.19
CA LEU A 46 8.64 -1.97 0.42
C LEU A 46 8.75 -3.27 1.22
N MET A 47 9.20 -3.21 2.48
CA MET A 47 9.30 -4.40 3.34
C MET A 47 7.94 -5.05 3.59
N GLU A 48 6.88 -4.26 3.75
CA GLU A 48 5.53 -4.77 3.90
C GLU A 48 5.02 -5.41 2.61
N ALA A 49 5.24 -4.79 1.46
CA ALA A 49 4.91 -5.33 0.15
C ALA A 49 5.66 -6.65 -0.13
N GLU A 50 6.95 -6.71 0.20
CA GLU A 50 7.74 -7.93 0.11
C GLU A 50 7.23 -9.02 1.05
N ARG A 51 6.86 -8.67 2.29
CA ARG A 51 6.29 -9.61 3.25
C ARG A 51 4.99 -10.21 2.72
N ARG A 52 4.06 -9.37 2.24
CA ARG A 52 2.81 -9.82 1.61
C ARG A 52 3.09 -10.74 0.44
N THR A 53 4.11 -10.45 -0.37
CA THR A 53 4.51 -11.29 -1.51
C THR A 53 5.05 -12.65 -1.07
N ARG A 54 5.93 -12.68 -0.06
CA ARG A 54 6.45 -13.94 0.51
C ARG A 54 5.36 -14.78 1.15
N GLU A 55 4.41 -14.16 1.86
CA GLU A 55 3.25 -14.83 2.43
C GLU A 55 2.34 -15.41 1.33
N ARG A 56 2.10 -14.65 0.24
CA ARG A 56 1.30 -15.11 -0.91
C ARG A 56 1.97 -16.28 -1.65
N SER A 57 3.28 -16.22 -1.87
CA SER A 57 4.04 -17.33 -2.47
C SER A 57 4.07 -18.57 -1.58
N ARG A 58 4.20 -18.41 -0.25
CA ARG A 58 4.12 -19.52 0.71
C ARG A 58 2.75 -20.21 0.68
N LEU A 59 1.66 -19.46 0.53
CA LEU A 59 0.31 -20.02 0.39
C LEU A 59 0.13 -20.77 -0.94
N ILE A 60 0.75 -20.31 -2.03
CA ILE A 60 0.74 -21.00 -3.33
C ILE A 60 1.53 -22.32 -3.25
N SER A 61 2.74 -22.31 -2.68
CA SER A 61 3.59 -23.50 -2.59
C SER A 61 3.13 -24.52 -1.54
N ARG A 62 2.36 -24.12 -0.53
CA ARG A 62 1.80 -25.04 0.48
C ARG A 62 0.48 -25.68 0.04
N GLY A 63 0.08 -25.46 -1.21
CA GLY A 63 -1.17 -25.92 -1.77
C GLY A 63 -2.32 -25.09 -1.24
N TYR A 64 -3.04 -24.45 -2.14
CA TYR A 64 -4.40 -23.96 -1.91
C TYR A 64 -5.34 -25.17 -1.70
N VAL A 65 -5.07 -25.97 -0.67
CA VAL A 65 -5.86 -27.12 -0.22
C VAL A 65 -6.84 -26.57 0.81
N ARG A 66 -7.80 -25.79 0.35
CA ARG A 66 -9.10 -25.70 1.03
C ARG A 66 -10.21 -25.52 0.01
N ALA A 67 -10.70 -26.68 -0.41
CA ALA A 67 -12.11 -26.99 -0.67
C ALA A 67 -12.77 -26.32 -1.87
N LEU A 68 -12.85 -27.07 -2.98
CA LEU A 68 -14.17 -27.36 -3.54
C LEU A 68 -14.57 -28.77 -3.06
N PRO A 69 -15.46 -28.90 -2.06
CA PRO A 69 -16.00 -30.20 -1.68
C PRO A 69 -17.14 -30.53 -2.65
N GLY A 70 -16.95 -31.55 -3.49
CA GLY A 70 -18.00 -32.01 -4.40
C GLY A 70 -17.57 -32.81 -5.62
N ALA A 71 -16.37 -33.41 -5.64
CA ALA A 71 -16.09 -34.52 -6.55
C ALA A 71 -16.40 -35.84 -5.82
N VAL A 72 -17.67 -36.22 -5.77
CA VAL A 72 -18.09 -37.60 -5.51
C VAL A 72 -19.10 -37.98 -6.58
N GLY A 73 -18.70 -38.92 -7.44
CA GLY A 73 -19.58 -39.70 -8.31
C GLY A 73 -19.60 -39.27 -9.78
N GLU A 74 -18.64 -39.75 -10.55
CA GLU A 74 -18.69 -39.79 -12.02
C GLU A 74 -19.77 -40.76 -12.56
N PRO A 75 -20.10 -40.67 -13.87
CA PRO A 75 -21.35 -41.15 -14.49
C PRO A 75 -21.28 -42.61 -14.98
N ALA A 76 -22.43 -43.29 -15.01
CA ALA A 76 -22.61 -44.52 -15.79
C ALA A 76 -24.04 -44.62 -16.33
N SER A 77 -24.13 -44.55 -17.66
CA SER A 77 -25.19 -44.95 -18.61
C SER A 77 -26.66 -44.74 -18.28
#